data_AF-A0A2V9TRI1-F1
#
_entry.id   AF-A0A2V9TRI1-F1
#
_cell.length_a   1.000
_cell.length_b   1.000
_cell.length_c   1.000
_cell.angle_alpha   90.00
_cell.angle_beta   90.00
_cell.angle_gamma   90.00
#
_symmetry.space_group_name_H-M   'P 1'
#
loop_
_entity.id
_entity.type
_entity.pdbx_description
1 polymer ?
#
loop_
_entity_poly.entity_id
_entity_poly.type
_entity_poly.pdbx_seq_one_letter_code
_entity_poly.pdbx_strand_id
1 'polypeptide(L)'
;MYKLSAAVCLFAVAFVSTLAWAQSASSPELPAGPMQSKATTACTECHDARIILQQRLSKATWTKEVDKMTKWGALVDPQDRDTLIDYLSANFSVDKPEYVPERSRSFAAKKPTK
;
A
#
# COMPACT_ATOMS: atom_id res chain seq x y z
N MET A 1 -57.42 -35.25 -14.05
CA MET A 1 -57.37 -35.05 -12.58
C MET A 1 -56.07 -35.72 -12.13
N TYR A 2 -54.97 -35.07 -11.80
CA TYR A 2 -54.74 -33.95 -10.88
C TYR A 2 -53.81 -32.87 -11.49
N LYS A 3 -54.12 -31.61 -11.17
CA LYS A 3 -53.39 -30.42 -11.60
C LYS A 3 -52.09 -30.30 -10.79
N LEU A 4 -50.98 -30.03 -11.49
CA LEU A 4 -49.65 -29.85 -10.89
C LEU A 4 -49.66 -28.77 -9.79
N SER A 5 -49.01 -29.10 -8.69
CA SER A 5 -48.93 -28.35 -7.43
C SER A 5 -48.30 -26.96 -7.60
N ALA A 6 -49.10 -25.90 -7.39
CA ALA A 6 -48.64 -24.53 -7.23
C ALA A 6 -48.16 -24.29 -5.79
N ALA A 7 -47.09 -24.99 -5.39
CA ALA A 7 -46.57 -24.92 -4.03
C ALA A 7 -45.04 -24.85 -4.00
N VAL A 8 -44.41 -24.09 -4.88
CA VAL A 8 -43.09 -23.49 -4.63
C VAL A 8 -43.06 -22.22 -5.46
N CYS A 9 -42.95 -21.06 -4.81
CA CYS A 9 -42.40 -19.79 -5.33
C CYS A 9 -42.86 -18.55 -4.51
N LEU A 10 -43.43 -18.71 -3.32
CA LEU A 10 -43.59 -17.60 -2.35
C LEU A 10 -42.48 -17.65 -1.28
N PHE A 11 -41.23 -17.63 -1.72
CA PHE A 11 -40.04 -17.36 -0.88
C PHE A 11 -39.14 -16.29 -1.53
N ALA A 12 -39.75 -15.26 -2.12
CA ALA A 12 -39.04 -14.23 -2.88
C ALA A 12 -38.70 -12.96 -2.05
N VAL A 13 -38.56 -13.04 -0.72
CA VAL A 13 -38.27 -11.83 0.11
C VAL A 13 -37.24 -12.03 1.24
N ALA A 14 -36.46 -13.13 1.26
CA ALA A 14 -35.51 -13.38 2.35
C ALA A 14 -34.07 -13.68 1.92
N PHE A 15 -33.64 -13.12 0.78
CA PHE A 15 -32.23 -13.11 0.39
C PHE A 15 -31.73 -11.67 0.27
N VAL A 16 -31.92 -10.87 1.34
CA VAL A 16 -31.05 -9.72 1.61
C VAL A 16 -29.71 -10.31 2.04
N SER A 17 -28.98 -10.83 1.06
CA SER A 17 -27.59 -11.19 1.21
C SER A 17 -26.84 -9.91 1.53
N THR A 18 -26.32 -9.90 2.74
CA THR A 18 -25.25 -9.06 3.23
C THR A 18 -24.12 -8.95 2.19
N LEU A 19 -24.16 -7.95 1.30
CA LEU A 19 -22.95 -7.44 0.66
C LEU A 19 -22.22 -6.60 1.72
N ALA A 20 -21.67 -7.29 2.72
CA ALA A 20 -20.64 -6.72 3.55
C ALA A 20 -19.47 -6.40 2.62
N TRP A 21 -19.28 -5.10 2.39
CA TRP A 21 -18.27 -4.51 1.53
C TRP A 21 -16.93 -5.24 1.63
N ALA A 22 -16.42 -5.69 0.47
CA ALA A 22 -15.01 -6.04 0.35
C ALA A 22 -14.20 -4.78 0.70
N GLN A 23 -13.56 -4.80 1.88
CA GLN A 23 -12.63 -3.75 2.27
C GLN A 23 -11.38 -3.96 1.42
N SER A 24 -11.28 -3.29 0.28
CA SER A 24 -10.03 -3.23 -0.48
C SER A 24 -8.96 -2.63 0.43
N ALA A 25 -8.03 -3.46 0.90
CA ALA A 25 -6.83 -2.97 1.55
C ALA A 25 -6.00 -2.24 0.48
N SER A 26 -6.05 -0.90 0.47
CA SER A 26 -5.16 -0.12 -0.37
C SER A 26 -3.73 -0.30 0.15
N SER A 27 -2.81 -0.70 -0.73
CA SER A 27 -1.38 -0.58 -0.45
C SER A 27 -1.08 0.91 -0.25
N PRO A 28 -0.31 1.28 0.79
CA PRO A 28 -0.05 2.67 1.06
C PRO A 28 0.84 3.25 -0.04
N GLU A 29 0.51 4.45 -0.47
CA GLU A 29 1.15 5.10 -1.61
C GLU A 29 2.42 5.85 -1.20
N LEU A 30 3.40 5.92 -2.10
CA LEU A 30 4.59 6.75 -1.91
C LEU A 30 4.21 8.24 -2.01
N PRO A 31 4.95 9.17 -1.39
CA PRO A 31 4.66 10.61 -1.44
C PRO A 31 4.58 11.15 -2.86
N ALA A 32 3.62 12.05 -3.13
CA ALA A 32 3.48 12.67 -4.44
C ALA A 32 4.79 13.38 -4.88
N GLY A 33 5.11 13.29 -6.16
CA GLY A 33 6.26 13.97 -6.75
C GLY A 33 6.66 13.44 -8.12
N PRO A 34 7.58 14.11 -8.82
CA PRO A 34 7.97 13.75 -10.20
C PRO A 34 8.45 12.31 -10.37
N MET A 35 9.03 11.73 -9.32
CA MET A 35 9.55 10.35 -9.31
C MET A 35 8.61 9.33 -8.67
N GLN A 36 7.45 9.73 -8.15
CA GLN A 36 6.55 8.83 -7.42
C GLN A 36 6.17 7.61 -8.26
N SER A 37 5.70 7.82 -9.50
CA SER A 37 5.29 6.72 -10.38
C SER A 37 6.46 5.78 -10.70
N LYS A 38 7.63 6.32 -11.05
CA LYS A 38 8.82 5.51 -11.34
C LYS A 38 9.32 4.75 -10.11
N ALA A 39 9.29 5.37 -8.92
CA ALA A 39 9.65 4.74 -7.66
C ALA A 39 8.68 3.61 -7.29
N THR A 40 7.38 3.82 -7.47
CA THR A 40 6.37 2.77 -7.28
C THR A 40 6.65 1.61 -8.21
N THR A 41 6.73 1.85 -9.52
CA THR A 41 7.00 0.79 -10.51
C THR A 41 8.32 0.07 -10.25
N ALA A 42 9.42 0.76 -9.98
CA ALA A 42 10.70 0.10 -9.82
C ALA A 42 10.84 -0.68 -8.50
N CYS A 43 10.21 -0.20 -7.43
CA CYS A 43 10.47 -0.73 -6.08
C CYS A 43 9.35 -1.61 -5.52
N THR A 44 8.16 -1.66 -6.15
CA THR A 44 7.03 -2.45 -5.63
C THR A 44 6.73 -3.74 -6.40
N GLU A 45 7.56 -4.11 -7.37
CA GLU A 45 7.42 -5.38 -8.10
C GLU A 45 7.64 -6.61 -7.20
N CYS A 46 8.51 -6.49 -6.19
CA CYS A 46 8.88 -7.62 -5.33
C CYS A 46 8.30 -7.52 -3.91
N HIS A 47 7.99 -6.33 -3.42
CA HIS A 47 7.49 -6.11 -2.06
C HIS A 47 6.64 -4.83 -1.95
N ASP A 48 5.79 -4.76 -0.93
CA ASP A 48 4.90 -3.62 -0.70
C ASP A 48 5.65 -2.32 -0.32
N ALA A 49 5.09 -1.17 -0.71
CA ALA A 49 5.64 0.16 -0.44
C ALA A 49 5.89 0.46 1.06
N ARG A 50 5.23 -0.25 1.98
CA ARG A 50 5.48 -0.12 3.44
C ARG A 50 6.93 -0.29 3.83
N ILE A 51 7.70 -1.11 3.12
CA ILE A 51 9.13 -1.27 3.41
C ILE A 51 9.85 0.08 3.22
N ILE A 52 9.51 0.81 2.16
CA ILE A 52 10.07 2.14 1.83
C ILE A 52 9.58 3.18 2.84
N LEU A 53 8.27 3.20 3.14
CA LEU A 53 7.65 4.19 4.02
C LEU A 53 8.25 4.17 5.44
N GLN A 54 8.71 3.00 5.90
CA GLN A 54 9.33 2.80 7.21
C GLN A 54 10.77 3.31 7.32
N GLN A 55 11.43 3.59 6.20
CA GLN A 55 12.85 3.92 6.20
C GLN A 55 13.12 5.37 6.61
N ARG A 56 14.18 5.58 7.42
CA ARG A 56 14.73 6.90 7.75
C ARG A 56 16.22 6.87 7.52
N LEU A 57 16.61 7.01 6.26
CA LEU A 57 17.96 6.72 5.79
C LEU A 57 18.63 7.98 5.23
N SER A 58 19.95 8.08 5.41
CA SER A 58 20.73 9.12 4.76
C SER A 58 20.73 8.92 3.24
N LYS A 59 21.03 9.97 2.46
CA LYS A 59 21.20 9.85 1.00
C LYS A 59 22.23 8.78 0.64
N ALA A 60 23.37 8.73 1.34
CA ALA A 60 24.39 7.71 1.11
C ALA A 60 23.90 6.28 1.39
N THR A 61 23.02 6.10 2.38
CA THR A 61 22.40 4.80 2.65
C THR A 61 21.35 4.46 1.60
N TRP A 62 20.53 5.43 1.17
CA TRP A 62 19.59 5.24 0.05
C TRP A 62 20.28 4.86 -1.25
N THR A 63 21.45 5.44 -1.55
CA THR A 63 22.27 5.02 -2.70
C THR A 63 22.60 3.52 -2.62
N LYS A 64 23.06 3.05 -1.45
CA LYS A 64 23.37 1.63 -1.26
C LYS A 64 22.14 0.73 -1.38
N GLU A 65 20.99 1.18 -0.89
CA GLU A 65 19.73 0.44 -0.98
C GLU A 65 19.26 0.32 -2.44
N VAL A 66 19.26 1.42 -3.20
CA VAL A 66 18.92 1.42 -4.63
C VAL A 66 19.86 0.51 -5.40
N ASP A 67 21.18 0.61 -5.18
CA ASP A 67 22.18 -0.25 -5.84
C ASP A 67 21.96 -1.73 -5.52
N LYS A 68 21.65 -2.04 -4.26
CA LYS A 68 21.35 -3.41 -3.82
C LYS A 68 20.09 -3.93 -4.52
N MET A 69 19.03 -3.14 -4.59
CA MET A 69 17.79 -3.55 -5.26
C MET A 69 17.99 -3.74 -6.76
N THR A 70 18.72 -2.84 -7.42
CA THR A 70 19.08 -3.00 -8.84
C THR A 70 19.89 -4.27 -9.07
N LYS A 71 20.86 -4.57 -8.20
CA LYS A 71 21.62 -5.83 -8.24
C LYS A 71 20.74 -7.07 -8.03
N TRP A 72 19.63 -6.94 -7.30
CA TRP A 72 18.66 -8.01 -7.07
C TRP A 72 17.57 -8.09 -8.15
N GLY A 73 17.62 -7.24 -9.17
CA GLY A 73 16.74 -7.29 -10.33
C GLY A 73 15.70 -6.18 -10.42
N ALA A 74 15.72 -5.18 -9.53
CA ALA A 74 14.86 -4.01 -9.67
C ALA A 74 15.22 -3.23 -10.94
N LEU A 75 14.20 -2.92 -11.75
CA LEU A 75 14.35 -2.22 -13.02
C LEU A 75 14.37 -0.71 -12.80
N VAL A 76 15.54 -0.17 -12.47
CA VAL A 76 15.80 1.28 -12.36
C VAL A 76 16.53 1.73 -13.62
N ASP A 77 15.97 2.68 -14.35
CA ASP A 77 16.66 3.30 -15.49
C ASP A 77 17.94 4.01 -14.99
N PRO A 78 19.12 3.74 -15.59
CA PRO A 78 20.36 4.41 -15.21
C PRO A 78 20.29 5.93 -15.22
N GLN A 79 19.48 6.54 -16.11
CA GLN A 79 19.29 7.99 -16.19
C GLN A 79 18.44 8.54 -15.05
N ASP A 80 17.55 7.73 -14.49
CA ASP A 80 16.68 8.11 -13.38
C ASP A 80 17.26 7.79 -12.01
N ARG A 81 18.33 6.99 -11.94
CA ARG A 81 18.88 6.46 -10.68
C ARG A 81 19.15 7.56 -9.65
N ASP A 82 19.85 8.61 -10.04
CA ASP A 82 20.23 9.67 -9.09
C ASP A 82 19.02 10.50 -8.66
N THR A 83 18.09 10.79 -9.59
CA THR A 83 16.82 11.46 -9.30
C THR A 83 15.93 10.62 -8.38
N LEU A 84 15.95 9.29 -8.52
CA LEU A 84 15.25 8.36 -7.63
C LEU A 84 15.84 8.41 -6.22
N ILE A 85 17.17 8.39 -6.09
CA ILE A 85 17.86 8.52 -4.80
C ILE A 85 17.53 9.86 -4.14
N ASP A 86 17.49 10.95 -4.91
CA ASP A 86 17.11 12.27 -4.42
C ASP A 86 15.66 12.29 -3.92
N TYR A 87 14.74 11.71 -4.69
CA TYR A 87 13.35 11.58 -4.27
C TYR A 87 13.19 10.77 -2.98
N LEU A 88 13.84 9.60 -2.89
CA LEU A 88 13.77 8.74 -1.70
C LEU A 88 14.38 9.45 -0.48
N SER A 89 15.54 10.08 -0.64
CA SER A 89 16.21 10.78 0.46
C SER A 89 15.46 12.03 0.90
N ALA A 90 14.84 12.80 0.00
CA ALA A 90 14.04 13.97 0.36
C ALA A 90 12.76 13.59 1.14
N ASN A 91 12.17 12.44 0.83
CA ASN A 91 10.92 11.98 1.43
C ASN A 91 11.12 11.12 2.69
N PHE A 92 12.26 10.45 2.80
CA PHE A 92 12.54 9.43 3.82
C PHE A 92 13.93 9.61 4.45
N SER A 93 14.33 10.87 4.70
CA SER A 93 15.58 11.19 5.40
C SER A 93 15.53 10.84 6.89
N VAL A 94 16.71 10.87 7.53
CA VAL A 94 16.87 10.70 8.97
C VAL A 94 16.11 11.75 9.80
N ASP A 95 15.82 12.92 9.21
CA ASP A 95 15.12 14.02 9.89
C ASP A 95 13.59 13.90 9.80
N LYS A 96 13.06 12.94 9.04
CA LYS A 96 11.62 12.74 8.93
C LYS A 96 11.08 12.03 10.18
N PRO A 97 9.87 12.39 10.66
CA PRO A 97 9.26 11.72 11.80
C PRO A 97 9.08 10.23 11.52
N GLU A 98 9.13 9.37 12.53
CA GLU A 98 8.96 7.91 12.33
C GLU A 98 7.67 7.54 11.59
N TYR A 99 7.70 6.43 10.86
CA TYR A 99 6.50 5.91 10.21
C TYR A 99 5.54 5.33 11.25
N VAL A 100 4.35 5.90 11.33
CA VAL A 100 3.26 5.36 12.15
C VAL A 100 2.30 4.56 11.26
N PRO A 101 2.23 3.22 11.39
CA PRO A 101 1.28 2.41 10.63
C PRO A 101 -0.16 2.78 10.93
N GLU A 102 -1.03 2.73 9.93
CA GLU A 102 -2.45 3.09 10.05
C GLU A 102 -3.18 2.31 11.15
N ARG A 103 -2.86 1.01 11.28
CA ARG A 103 -3.39 0.17 12.36
C ARG A 103 -3.08 0.77 13.73
N SER A 104 -1.86 1.27 13.94
CA SER A 104 -1.44 1.88 15.20
C SER A 104 -2.16 3.19 15.50
N ARG A 105 -2.43 4.01 14.46
CA ARG A 105 -3.20 5.26 14.58
C ARG A 105 -4.65 4.99 14.99
N SER A 106 -5.27 3.99 14.36
CA SER A 106 -6.63 3.56 14.66
C SER A 106 -6.80 3.07 16.11
N PHE A 107 -5.81 2.36 16.66
CA PHE A 107 -5.83 1.96 18.08
C PHE A 107 -5.68 3.15 19.03
N ALA A 108 -4.80 4.11 18.72
CA ALA A 108 -4.65 5.32 19.53
C ALA A 108 -5.95 6.16 19.56
N ALA A 109 -6.62 6.30 18.42
CA ALA A 109 -7.88 7.05 18.31
C ALA A 109 -9.05 6.41 19.08
N LYS A 110 -9.03 5.09 19.27
CA LYS A 110 -10.10 4.34 19.97
C LYS A 110 -9.87 4.21 21.48
N LYS A 111 -8.71 4.59 22.01
CA LYS A 111 -8.43 4.47 23.44
C LYS A 111 -9.30 5.50 24.20
N PRO A 112 -10.21 5.08 25.10
CA PRO A 112 -10.98 6.04 25.88
C PRO A 112 -10.03 6.81 26.79
N THR A 113 -10.02 8.15 26.68
CA THR A 113 -9.41 9.03 27.67
C THR A 113 -10.13 8.83 28.99
N LYS A 114 -9.37 8.43 30.02
CA LYS A 114 -9.86 8.22 31.38
C LYS A 114 -10.17 9.55 32.05
#